data_AF-M2QMN3-F1
#
_entry.id   AF-M2QMN3-F1
#
_cell.length_a   1.000
_cell.length_b   1.000
_cell.length_c   1.000
_cell.angle_alpha   90.00
_cell.angle_beta   90.00
_cell.angle_gamma   90.00
#
_symmetry.space_group_name_H-M   'P 1'
#
loop_
_entity.id
_entity.type
_entity.pdbx_description
1 polymer ?
#
loop_
_entity_poly.entity_id
_entity_poly.type
_entity_poly.pdbx_seq_one_letter_code
_entity_poly.pdbx_strand_id
1 'polypeptide(L)'
;PPLAPEVFASAFANFCAKANVHPEPAQLKRDGRQINLHQLHVEVMNMGTSFRIGNNDDTWAVIGGKLGFVQFPASDAEPAKCSPSMAAHLHHVYKQYLAMFDSTYIHSIVRRKNDMRMDPTQLNEFMKYASVPAQELRARGIPEVAIKWIESHRPILQRHIQQQQEYRA
;
A
#
# COMPACT_ATOMS: atom_id res chain seq x y z
N PRO A 1 0.35 0.82 0.83
CA PRO A 1 0.87 2.05 1.47
C PRO A 1 0.91 1.83 2.98
N PRO A 2 1.86 2.43 3.71
CA PRO A 2 1.92 2.31 5.16
C PRO A 2 0.70 2.96 5.83
N LEU A 3 0.28 2.39 6.96
CA LEU A 3 -0.80 2.95 7.78
C LEU A 3 -0.29 4.11 8.64
N ALA A 4 -1.13 5.13 8.79
CA ALA A 4 -0.92 6.18 9.80
C ALA A 4 -0.95 5.56 11.22
N PRO A 5 -0.20 6.13 12.19
CA PRO A 5 -0.04 5.55 13.52
C PRO A 5 -1.35 5.20 14.22
N GLU A 6 -2.34 6.10 14.20
CA GLU A 6 -3.62 5.90 14.88
C GLU A 6 -4.48 4.82 14.23
N VAL A 7 -4.46 4.77 12.89
CA VAL A 7 -5.18 3.74 12.13
C VAL A 7 -4.52 2.39 12.35
N PHE A 8 -3.19 2.34 12.40
CA PHE A 8 -2.45 1.13 12.73
C PHE A 8 -2.78 0.66 14.14
N ALA A 9 -2.69 1.52 15.16
CA ALA A 9 -2.92 1.13 16.55
C ALA A 9 -4.32 0.53 16.77
N SER A 10 -5.35 1.17 16.23
CA SER A 10 -6.73 0.68 16.31
C SER A 10 -6.95 -0.61 15.52
N ALA A 11 -6.48 -0.68 14.28
CA ALA A 11 -6.66 -1.86 13.43
C ALA A 11 -5.85 -3.07 13.95
N PHE A 12 -4.63 -2.83 14.42
CA PHE A 12 -3.74 -3.86 14.94
C PHE A 12 -4.26 -4.42 16.27
N ALA A 13 -4.74 -3.57 17.18
CA ALA A 13 -5.37 -4.03 18.43
C ALA A 13 -6.60 -4.92 18.16
N ASN A 14 -7.45 -4.50 17.21
CA ASN A 14 -8.60 -5.30 16.79
C ASN A 14 -8.19 -6.63 16.13
N PHE A 15 -7.11 -6.63 15.34
CA PHE A 15 -6.56 -7.85 14.76
C PHE A 15 -6.02 -8.80 15.83
N CYS A 16 -5.23 -8.31 16.79
CA CYS A 16 -4.72 -9.10 17.91
C CYS A 16 -5.86 -9.79 18.68
N ALA A 17 -6.93 -9.06 18.97
CA ALA A 17 -8.11 -9.61 19.66
C ALA A 17 -8.82 -10.72 18.86
N LYS A 18 -8.90 -10.58 17.53
CA LYS A 18 -9.59 -11.56 16.65
C LYS A 18 -8.73 -12.77 16.29
N ALA A 19 -7.45 -12.55 16.05
CA ALA A 19 -6.50 -13.58 15.62
C ALA A 19 -5.81 -14.28 16.80
N ASN A 20 -6.15 -13.90 18.04
CA ASN A 20 -5.51 -14.39 19.26
C ASN A 20 -3.99 -14.22 19.24
N VAL A 21 -3.51 -13.11 18.67
CA VAL A 21 -2.10 -12.76 18.58
C VAL A 21 -1.74 -11.89 19.77
N HIS A 22 -0.80 -12.36 20.58
CA HIS A 22 -0.31 -11.66 21.77
C HIS A 22 1.16 -11.28 21.58
N PRO A 23 1.47 -10.02 21.23
CA PRO A 23 2.85 -9.58 21.10
C PRO A 23 3.58 -9.68 22.45
N GLU A 24 4.57 -10.57 22.54
CA GLU A 24 5.30 -10.80 23.78
C GLU A 24 6.35 -9.70 23.99
N PRO A 25 6.31 -8.95 25.12
CA PRO A 25 7.27 -7.87 25.36
C PRO A 25 8.73 -8.33 25.37
N ALA A 26 8.99 -9.59 25.74
CA ALA A 26 10.32 -10.19 25.74
C ALA A 26 10.88 -10.35 24.33
N GLN A 27 10.05 -10.71 23.34
CA GLN A 27 10.47 -10.86 21.94
C GLN A 27 10.65 -9.51 21.25
N LEU A 28 9.92 -8.50 21.72
CA LEU A 28 9.97 -7.13 21.20
C LEU A 28 11.07 -6.28 21.84
N LYS A 29 11.81 -6.78 22.84
CA LYS A 29 12.94 -6.07 23.44
C LYS A 29 14.25 -6.72 23.01
N ARG A 30 15.19 -5.93 22.51
CA ARG A 30 16.54 -6.39 22.16
C ARG A 30 17.55 -5.29 22.44
N ASP A 31 18.65 -5.63 23.10
CA ASP A 31 19.73 -4.70 23.48
C ASP A 31 19.21 -3.45 24.22
N GLY A 32 18.23 -3.64 25.11
CA GLY A 32 17.61 -2.56 25.89
C GLY A 32 16.63 -1.68 25.10
N ARG A 33 16.45 -1.91 23.80
CA ARG A 33 15.56 -1.16 22.92
C ARG A 33 14.32 -1.96 22.56
N GLN A 34 13.19 -1.28 22.48
CA GLN A 34 11.93 -1.88 22.03
C GLN A 34 11.78 -1.77 20.51
N ILE A 35 11.39 -2.88 19.88
CA ILE A 35 11.01 -2.94 18.48
C ILE A 35 9.65 -2.28 18.34
N ASN A 36 9.61 -1.15 17.64
CA ASN A 36 8.36 -0.47 17.30
C ASN A 36 7.70 -1.20 16.12
N LEU A 37 6.62 -1.94 16.40
CA LEU A 37 5.87 -2.69 15.39
C LEU A 37 5.24 -1.80 14.32
N HIS A 38 4.80 -0.59 14.66
CA HIS A 38 4.27 0.35 13.66
C HIS A 38 5.38 0.81 12.72
N GLN A 39 6.55 1.18 13.25
CA GLN A 39 7.67 1.59 12.40
C GLN A 39 8.17 0.43 11.53
N LEU A 40 8.21 -0.79 12.08
CA LEU A 40 8.55 -2.00 11.32
C LEU A 40 7.57 -2.22 10.15
N HIS A 41 6.27 -2.08 10.39
CA HIS A 41 5.25 -2.09 9.34
C HIS A 41 5.50 -1.02 8.27
N VAL A 42 5.79 0.23 8.69
CA VAL A 42 6.03 1.35 7.76
C VAL A 42 7.21 1.04 6.83
N GLU A 43 8.34 0.60 7.37
CA GLU A 43 9.53 0.31 6.56
C GLU A 43 9.32 -0.87 5.61
N VAL A 44 8.63 -1.92 6.05
CA VAL A 44 8.29 -3.07 5.19
C VAL A 44 7.34 -2.65 4.05
N MET A 45 6.35 -1.81 4.33
CA MET A 45 5.42 -1.31 3.32
C MET A 45 6.13 -0.40 2.30
N ASN A 46 7.09 0.41 2.74
CA ASN A 46 7.86 1.29 1.86
C ASN A 46 8.79 0.52 0.92
N MET A 47 9.34 -0.62 1.35
CA MET A 47 10.25 -1.44 0.52
C MET A 47 9.54 -2.39 -0.44
N GLY A 48 8.20 -2.45 -0.43
CA GLY A 48 7.44 -3.18 -1.44
C GLY A 48 6.64 -4.37 -0.91
N THR A 49 6.34 -4.40 0.39
CA THR A 49 5.60 -5.45 1.11
C THR A 49 6.39 -6.74 1.30
N SER A 50 6.02 -7.56 2.29
CA SER A 50 6.75 -8.79 2.63
C SER A 50 6.82 -9.82 1.51
N PHE A 51 5.91 -9.78 0.54
CA PHE A 51 5.98 -10.65 -0.64
C PHE A 51 7.23 -10.36 -1.50
N ARG A 52 7.63 -9.09 -1.61
CA ARG A 52 8.84 -8.70 -2.36
C ARG A 52 10.12 -8.82 -1.55
N ILE A 53 10.03 -8.58 -0.24
CA ILE A 53 11.19 -8.66 0.66
C ILE A 53 11.58 -10.12 0.91
N GLY A 54 10.60 -11.00 1.10
CA GLY A 54 10.82 -12.43 1.32
C GLY A 54 11.84 -12.70 2.44
N ASN A 55 12.75 -13.64 2.18
CA ASN A 55 13.86 -13.98 3.07
C ASN A 55 15.17 -13.22 2.72
N ASN A 56 15.08 -12.02 2.14
CA ASN A 56 16.27 -11.23 1.81
C ASN A 56 16.85 -10.55 3.05
N ASP A 57 17.88 -11.17 3.63
CA ASP A 57 18.53 -10.70 4.85
C ASP A 57 19.18 -9.31 4.71
N ASP A 58 19.65 -8.92 3.52
CA ASP A 58 20.21 -7.58 3.30
C ASP A 58 19.13 -6.51 3.42
N THR A 59 17.93 -6.77 2.87
CA THR A 59 16.78 -5.87 3.04
C THR A 59 16.38 -5.75 4.52
N TRP A 60 16.34 -6.87 5.25
CA TRP A 60 16.04 -6.85 6.69
C TRP A 60 17.12 -6.13 7.50
N ALA A 61 18.39 -6.20 7.08
CA ALA A 61 19.48 -5.45 7.67
C ALA A 61 19.29 -3.94 7.50
N VAL A 62 18.88 -3.49 6.32
CA VAL A 62 18.53 -2.09 6.05
C VAL A 62 17.33 -1.64 6.88
N ILE A 63 16.27 -2.47 7.01
CA ILE A 63 15.13 -2.17 7.89
C ILE A 63 15.62 -1.95 9.33
N GLY A 64 16.45 -2.86 9.85
CA GLY A 64 16.97 -2.74 11.20
C GLY A 64 17.80 -1.49 11.41
N GLY A 65 18.61 -1.09 10.42
CA GLY A 65 19.32 0.19 10.44
C GLY A 65 18.37 1.37 10.55
N LYS A 66 17.29 1.41 9.76
CA LYS A 66 16.26 2.47 9.83
C LYS A 66 15.46 2.48 11.12
N LEU A 67 15.26 1.32 11.75
CA LEU A 67 14.68 1.20 13.09
C LEU A 67 15.64 1.65 14.20
N GLY A 68 16.87 2.02 13.84
CA GLY A 68 17.91 2.53 14.72
C GLY A 68 18.76 1.45 15.38
N PHE A 69 18.64 0.18 14.98
CA PHE A 69 19.54 -0.89 15.37
C PHE A 69 20.82 -0.88 14.51
N VAL A 70 21.37 0.31 14.26
CA VAL A 70 22.52 0.50 13.38
C VAL A 70 23.75 -0.17 13.99
N GLN A 71 24.33 -1.12 13.25
CA GLN A 71 25.63 -1.68 13.55
C GLN A 71 26.66 -1.28 12.50
N PHE A 72 26.22 -1.19 11.25
CA PHE A 72 27.01 -0.69 10.13
C PHE A 72 26.43 0.67 9.73
N PRO A 73 27.17 1.78 9.95
CA PRO A 73 26.69 3.12 9.62
C PRO A 73 26.49 3.27 8.11
N ALA A 74 25.67 4.25 7.72
CA ALA A 74 25.49 4.58 6.31
C ALA A 74 26.80 5.11 5.71
N SER A 75 27.02 4.83 4.43
CA SER A 75 28.07 5.43 3.61
C SER A 75 27.46 6.10 2.39
N ASP A 76 28.28 6.77 1.58
CA ASP A 76 27.80 7.39 0.33
C ASP A 76 27.21 6.37 -0.66
N ALA A 77 27.57 5.09 -0.55
CA ALA A 77 27.12 4.03 -1.44
C ALA A 77 26.06 3.11 -0.81
N GLU A 78 26.01 2.99 0.52
CA GLU A 78 25.16 2.01 1.20
C GLU A 78 24.36 2.61 2.38
N PRO A 79 23.08 2.22 2.54
CA PRO A 79 22.30 2.62 3.69
C PRO A 79 22.85 1.99 4.98
N ALA A 80 22.51 2.61 6.12
CA ALA A 80 22.82 2.03 7.43
C ALA A 80 22.13 0.67 7.60
N LYS A 81 22.86 -0.30 8.16
CA LYS A 81 22.42 -1.68 8.35
C LYS A 81 22.56 -2.13 9.80
N CYS A 82 21.70 -3.02 10.24
CA CYS A 82 21.87 -3.75 11.50
C CYS A 82 22.71 -5.02 11.33
N SER A 83 22.95 -5.71 12.43
CA SER A 83 23.59 -7.02 12.41
C SER A 83 22.74 -8.07 11.68
N PRO A 84 23.34 -9.13 11.10
CA PRO A 84 22.60 -10.27 10.55
C PRO A 84 21.67 -10.94 11.58
N SER A 85 22.11 -11.04 12.84
CA SER A 85 21.30 -11.62 13.91
C SER A 85 20.07 -10.77 14.23
N MET A 86 20.18 -9.44 14.18
CA MET A 86 19.06 -8.53 14.35
C MET A 86 18.13 -8.56 13.13
N ALA A 87 18.67 -8.65 11.91
CA ALA A 87 17.89 -8.77 10.69
C ALA A 87 16.99 -10.03 10.71
N ALA A 88 17.57 -11.18 11.04
CA ALA A 88 16.83 -12.43 11.20
C ALA A 88 15.76 -12.33 12.31
N HIS A 89 16.07 -11.65 13.42
CA HIS A 89 15.11 -11.41 14.50
C HIS A 89 13.94 -10.53 14.06
N LEU A 90 14.21 -9.41 13.38
CA LEU A 90 13.18 -8.51 12.85
C LEU A 90 12.26 -9.23 11.86
N HIS A 91 12.84 -10.05 11.01
CA HIS A 91 12.10 -10.87 10.07
C HIS A 91 11.19 -11.87 10.81
N HIS A 92 11.69 -12.53 11.85
CA HIS A 92 10.89 -13.43 12.68
C HIS A 92 9.73 -12.69 13.37
N VAL A 93 10.03 -11.57 14.04
CA VAL A 93 9.02 -10.72 14.72
C VAL A 93 7.96 -10.25 13.74
N TYR A 94 8.35 -9.82 12.54
CA TYR A 94 7.40 -9.45 11.49
C TYR A 94 6.51 -10.62 11.09
N LYS A 95 7.08 -11.81 10.84
CA LYS A 95 6.32 -13.01 10.48
C LYS A 95 5.32 -13.42 11.56
N GLN A 96 5.71 -13.33 12.83
CA GLN A 96 4.86 -13.69 13.96
C GLN A 96 3.69 -12.72 14.15
N TYR A 97 3.93 -11.42 14.06
CA TYR A 97 2.96 -10.44 14.52
C TYR A 97 2.30 -9.62 13.41
N LEU A 98 3.02 -9.31 12.32
CA LEU A 98 2.59 -8.33 11.33
C LEU A 98 2.20 -8.95 9.98
N ALA A 99 2.82 -10.06 9.58
CA ALA A 99 2.64 -10.59 8.23
C ALA A 99 1.17 -10.89 7.87
N MET A 100 0.42 -11.49 8.78
CA MET A 100 -1.00 -11.82 8.55
C MET A 100 -1.89 -10.57 8.59
N PHE A 101 -1.60 -9.63 9.50
CA PHE A 101 -2.26 -8.35 9.58
C PHE A 101 -2.07 -7.55 8.29
N ASP A 102 -0.84 -7.43 7.83
CA ASP A 102 -0.45 -6.70 6.62
C ASP A 102 -1.05 -7.34 5.38
N SER A 103 -1.04 -8.68 5.28
CA SER A 103 -1.70 -9.40 4.19
C SER A 103 -3.21 -9.08 4.11
N THR A 104 -3.90 -9.12 5.24
CA THR A 104 -5.33 -8.82 5.33
C THR A 104 -5.63 -7.37 4.93
N TYR A 105 -4.81 -6.44 5.43
CA TYR A 105 -4.92 -5.03 5.09
C TYR A 105 -4.63 -4.76 3.61
N ILE A 106 -3.54 -5.33 3.07
CA ILE A 106 -3.18 -5.23 1.65
C ILE A 106 -4.32 -5.74 0.78
N HIS A 107 -4.91 -6.91 1.08
CA HIS A 107 -6.06 -7.42 0.33
C HIS A 107 -7.23 -6.43 0.34
N SER A 108 -7.52 -5.77 1.47
CA SER A 108 -8.60 -4.77 1.56
C SER A 108 -8.33 -3.49 0.74
N ILE A 109 -7.07 -3.03 0.66
CA ILE A 109 -6.71 -1.85 -0.15
C ILE A 109 -6.66 -2.22 -1.63
N VAL A 110 -6.02 -3.34 -1.98
CA VAL A 110 -5.89 -3.81 -3.35
C VAL A 110 -7.28 -4.01 -3.94
N ARG A 111 -8.22 -4.58 -3.19
CA ARG A 111 -9.62 -4.68 -3.59
C ARG A 111 -10.24 -3.30 -3.84
N ARG A 112 -10.11 -2.34 -2.91
CA ARG A 112 -10.60 -0.96 -3.13
C ARG A 112 -9.98 -0.27 -4.35
N LYS A 113 -8.69 -0.50 -4.61
CA LYS A 113 -8.00 0.02 -5.80
C LYS A 113 -8.45 -0.68 -7.09
N ASN A 114 -8.80 -1.95 -7.01
CA ASN A 114 -9.32 -2.72 -8.13
C ASN A 114 -10.80 -2.42 -8.40
N ASP A 115 -11.59 -2.11 -7.39
CA ASP A 115 -12.95 -1.59 -7.53
C ASP A 115 -12.95 -0.20 -8.21
N MET A 116 -11.84 0.54 -8.12
CA MET A 116 -11.61 1.78 -8.88
C MET A 116 -10.99 1.55 -10.28
N ARG A 117 -10.61 0.33 -10.64
CA ARG A 117 -10.27 0.00 -12.03
C ARG A 117 -11.57 -0.22 -12.77
N MET A 118 -12.01 0.83 -13.48
CA MET A 118 -13.15 0.71 -14.38
C MET A 118 -12.95 -0.46 -15.33
N ASP A 119 -13.98 -1.30 -15.44
CA ASP A 119 -14.04 -2.35 -16.44
C ASP A 119 -13.84 -1.75 -17.85
N PRO A 120 -13.02 -2.36 -18.73
CA PRO A 120 -12.84 -1.89 -20.11
C PRO A 120 -14.13 -1.60 -20.87
N THR A 121 -15.21 -2.35 -20.59
CA THR A 121 -16.54 -2.11 -21.18
C THR A 121 -17.14 -0.79 -20.70
N GLN A 122 -17.06 -0.53 -19.39
CA GLN A 122 -17.54 0.71 -18.81
C GLN A 122 -16.71 1.92 -19.25
N LEU A 123 -15.40 1.75 -19.41
CA LEU A 123 -14.53 2.79 -19.97
C LEU A 123 -14.93 3.16 -21.41
N ASN A 124 -15.21 2.16 -22.25
CA ASN A 124 -15.70 2.38 -23.62
C ASN A 124 -17.07 3.08 -23.63
N GLU A 125 -17.95 2.77 -22.68
CA GLU A 125 -19.23 3.45 -22.55
C GLU A 125 -19.05 4.92 -22.15
N PHE A 126 -18.17 5.21 -21.20
CA PHE A 126 -17.89 6.57 -20.76
C PHE A 126 -17.20 7.42 -21.83
N MET A 127 -16.40 6.81 -22.71
CA MET A 127 -15.89 7.50 -23.91
C MET A 127 -17.03 8.01 -24.81
N LYS A 128 -18.15 7.29 -24.94
CA LYS A 128 -19.31 7.76 -25.73
C LYS A 128 -19.99 8.99 -25.13
N TYR A 129 -19.88 9.15 -23.81
CA TYR A 129 -20.47 10.25 -23.06
C TYR A 129 -19.51 11.43 -22.83
N ALA A 130 -18.25 11.32 -23.25
CA ALA A 130 -17.23 12.36 -23.03
C ALA A 130 -17.56 13.71 -23.68
N SER A 131 -18.35 13.71 -24.77
CA SER A 131 -18.84 14.92 -25.44
C SER A 131 -20.20 15.41 -24.91
N VAL A 132 -20.83 14.70 -23.98
CA VAL A 132 -22.17 14.99 -23.47
C VAL A 132 -22.07 15.77 -22.15
N PRO A 133 -22.81 16.89 -21.96
CA PRO A 133 -22.81 17.66 -20.71
C PRO A 133 -23.41 16.88 -19.53
N ALA A 134 -22.94 17.11 -18.30
CA ALA A 134 -23.43 16.43 -17.09
C ALA A 134 -24.95 16.51 -16.88
N GLN A 135 -25.58 17.63 -17.25
CA GLN A 135 -27.03 17.82 -17.12
C GLN A 135 -27.81 16.82 -18.01
N GLU A 136 -27.32 16.58 -19.22
CA GLU A 136 -27.90 15.64 -20.15
C GLU A 136 -27.65 14.18 -19.71
N LEU A 137 -26.49 13.91 -19.12
CA LEU A 137 -26.20 12.59 -18.51
C LEU A 137 -27.13 12.27 -17.34
N ARG A 138 -27.44 13.27 -16.49
CA ARG A 138 -28.45 13.13 -15.44
C ARG A 138 -29.83 12.82 -16.00
N ALA A 139 -30.24 13.53 -17.06
CA ALA A 139 -31.52 13.28 -17.72
C ALA A 139 -31.62 11.87 -18.32
N ARG A 140 -30.49 11.28 -18.71
CA ARG A 140 -30.38 9.89 -19.22
C ARG A 140 -30.30 8.83 -18.12
N GLY A 141 -30.39 9.21 -16.85
CA GLY A 141 -30.35 8.28 -15.72
C GLY A 141 -28.96 7.75 -15.38
N ILE A 142 -27.89 8.39 -15.87
CA ILE A 142 -26.51 7.99 -15.54
C ILE A 142 -26.22 8.32 -14.06
N PRO A 143 -25.66 7.39 -13.28
CA PRO A 143 -25.36 7.62 -11.86
C PRO A 143 -24.40 8.81 -11.63
N GLU A 144 -24.64 9.59 -10.56
CA GLU A 144 -23.81 10.75 -10.19
C GLU A 144 -22.32 10.42 -10.03
N VAL A 145 -22.00 9.22 -9.54
CA VAL A 145 -20.59 8.76 -9.44
C VAL A 145 -19.92 8.65 -10.80
N ALA A 146 -20.65 8.19 -11.83
CA ALA A 146 -20.16 8.11 -13.20
C ALA A 146 -20.03 9.50 -13.82
N ILE A 147 -21.00 10.38 -13.60
CA ILE A 147 -20.96 11.76 -14.10
C ILE A 147 -19.76 12.52 -13.53
N LYS A 148 -19.51 12.43 -12.22
CA LYS A 148 -18.32 13.03 -11.59
C LYS A 148 -17.02 12.51 -12.17
N TRP A 149 -16.94 11.21 -12.45
CA TRP A 149 -15.75 10.62 -13.06
C TRP A 149 -15.55 11.13 -14.50
N ILE A 150 -16.61 11.15 -15.32
CA ILE A 150 -16.57 11.63 -16.71
C ILE A 150 -16.16 13.10 -16.74
N GLU A 151 -16.77 13.96 -15.93
CA GLU A 151 -16.41 15.38 -15.81
C GLU A 151 -14.94 15.59 -15.43
N SER A 152 -14.46 14.86 -14.40
CA SER A 152 -13.08 14.96 -13.92
C SER A 152 -12.03 14.50 -14.94
N HIS A 153 -12.41 13.64 -15.89
CA HIS A 153 -11.49 13.09 -16.89
C HIS A 153 -11.84 13.54 -18.32
N ARG A 154 -12.85 14.39 -18.51
CA ARG A 154 -13.36 14.81 -19.83
C ARG A 154 -12.27 15.36 -20.76
N PRO A 155 -11.32 16.20 -20.32
CA PRO A 155 -10.27 16.72 -21.19
C PRO A 155 -9.38 15.61 -21.78
N ILE A 156 -9.13 14.55 -20.99
CA ILE A 156 -8.31 13.41 -21.42
C ILE A 156 -9.11 12.55 -22.41
N LEU A 157 -10.38 12.27 -22.10
CA LEU A 157 -11.26 11.48 -22.95
C LEU A 157 -11.47 12.14 -24.32
N GLN A 158 -11.68 13.46 -24.35
CA GLN A 158 -11.85 14.22 -25.58
C GLN A 158 -10.60 14.20 -26.46
N ARG A 159 -9.41 14.39 -25.87
CA ARG A 159 -8.13 14.28 -26.60
C ARG A 159 -7.95 12.90 -27.23
N HIS A 160 -8.28 11.84 -26.49
CA HIS A 160 -8.16 10.47 -26.98
C HIS A 160 -9.14 10.19 -28.14
N ILE A 161 -10.38 10.68 -28.05
CA ILE A 161 -11.38 10.58 -29.13
C ILE A 161 -10.89 11.32 -30.38
N GLN A 162 -10.32 12.52 -30.21
CA GLN A 162 -9.81 13.33 -31.31
C GLN A 162 -8.63 12.66 -32.02
N GLN A 163 -7.67 12.11 -31.26
CA GLN A 163 -6.56 11.33 -31.83
C GLN A 163 -7.06 10.09 -32.60
N GLN A 164 -8.04 9.35 -32.06
CA GLN A 164 -8.59 8.20 -32.78
C GLN A 164 -9.30 8.56 -34.09
N GLN A 165 -9.93 9.75 -34.16
CA GLN A 165 -10.56 10.24 -35.38
C GLN A 165 -9.52 10.64 -36.43
N GLU A 166 -8.40 11.25 -36.01
CA GLU A 166 -7.29 11.62 -36.88
C GLU A 166 -6.58 10.40 -37.51
N TYR A 167 -6.45 9.29 -36.78
CA TYR A 167 -5.86 8.05 -37.32
C TYR A 167 -6.79 7.26 -38.26
N ARG A 168 -8.08 7.59 -38.29
CA ARG A 168 -9.10 6.89 -39.10
C ARG A 168 -9.50 7.67 -40.37
N ALA A 169 -9.03 8.90 -40.51
CA ALA A 169 -9.20 9.74 -41.71
C ALA A 169 -8.03 9.52 -42.68
#